data_AF-A0A8S0USE8-F1
#
_entry.id   AF-A0A8S0USE8-F1
#
_cell.length_a   1.000
_cell.length_b   1.000
_cell.length_c   1.000
_cell.angle_alpha   90.00
_cell.angle_beta   90.00
_cell.angle_gamma   90.00
#
_symmetry.space_group_name_H-M   'P 1'
#
loop_
_entity.id
_entity.type
_entity.pdbx_description
1 polymer ?
#
loop_
_entity_poly.entity_id
_entity_poly.type
_entity_poly.pdbx_seq_one_letter_code
_entity_poly.pdbx_strand_id
1 'polypeptide(L)'
;MRTGEDRRKLEVTGFACDTAVHSVVCVANQPVRIETSTMKVYIPSNQTLQQETVVYPHARQEDKNFVKTLTPVRLIYGNITPPACEYTHDVPAVILSSKGMGNVFHEFNEIVIPLFITTRQFESRVFFILEDFKPSFMNKYGKVVSHLSNYELMNPAANRSVHCFPGFVAGLKYHNNLALNFSDIPGGYSMRDFRHFLREAYNLKFVHVSEIKRPRLILLSRRNTRRFLNEDEMVAMMKELGFQVIVVSRSKIISDLNKFANMINSCSVLVGAHGAGLTNEMFLPAGAVMVQVELLGLGWAADTYYGDPARAMDVHYLKYKIEPEESSLLKLYGRNHSVITDPGYLFDKGGYRAARQVYLDMQNVRINLSRFRETMVEALSLVADLDS
;
A
#
# COMPACT_ATOMS: atom_id res chain seq x y z
N MET A 1 2.92 -7.37 -19.81
CA MET A 1 2.55 -6.23 -20.68
C MET A 1 1.31 -6.62 -21.46
N ARG A 2 0.19 -5.88 -21.35
CA ARG A 2 -1.10 -6.32 -21.93
C ARG A 2 -1.41 -5.69 -23.30
N THR A 3 -0.99 -4.45 -23.55
CA THR A 3 -1.37 -3.67 -24.75
C THR A 3 -0.22 -2.80 -25.26
N GLY A 4 -0.29 -2.44 -26.55
CA GLY A 4 0.56 -1.39 -27.13
C GLY A 4 1.87 -1.84 -27.76
N GLU A 5 2.74 -0.86 -28.00
CA GLU A 5 4.03 -0.99 -28.68
C GLU A 5 5.02 -1.88 -27.89
N ASP A 6 5.05 -1.75 -26.55
CA ASP A 6 5.96 -2.51 -25.70
C ASP A 6 5.66 -4.02 -25.71
N ARG A 7 4.39 -4.41 -25.82
CA ARG A 7 4.03 -5.83 -25.95
C ARG A 7 4.54 -6.39 -27.27
N ARG A 8 4.35 -5.67 -28.38
CA ARG A 8 4.90 -6.08 -29.69
C ARG A 8 6.42 -6.16 -29.65
N LYS A 9 7.06 -5.19 -29.00
CA LYS A 9 8.51 -5.21 -28.78
C LYS A 9 8.92 -6.47 -28.02
N LEU A 10 8.29 -6.79 -26.88
CA LEU A 10 8.56 -8.01 -26.11
C LEU A 10 8.38 -9.29 -26.94
N GLU A 11 7.33 -9.37 -27.76
CA GLU A 11 7.06 -10.52 -28.65
C GLU A 11 8.16 -10.68 -29.72
N VAL A 12 8.72 -9.57 -30.24
CA VAL A 12 9.74 -9.59 -31.31
C VAL A 12 11.17 -9.77 -30.76
N THR A 13 11.51 -9.09 -29.67
CA THR A 13 12.90 -8.94 -29.19
C THR A 13 13.21 -9.78 -27.96
N GLY A 14 12.17 -10.31 -27.31
CA GLY A 14 12.21 -10.96 -26.02
C GLY A 14 12.51 -10.03 -24.83
N PHE A 15 12.49 -8.71 -25.05
CA PHE A 15 12.74 -7.71 -24.00
C PHE A 15 12.05 -6.37 -24.27
N ALA A 16 11.32 -5.84 -23.28
CA ALA A 16 10.73 -4.51 -23.33
C ALA A 16 10.60 -3.88 -21.94
N CYS A 17 10.37 -2.57 -21.92
CA CYS A 17 10.12 -1.79 -20.71
C CYS A 17 8.83 -0.98 -20.85
N ASP A 18 7.87 -1.20 -19.97
CA ASP A 18 6.64 -0.42 -19.84
C ASP A 18 6.92 0.75 -18.89
N THR A 19 6.85 1.98 -19.43
CA THR A 19 7.09 3.22 -18.69
C THR A 19 5.78 3.96 -18.52
N ALA A 20 5.17 3.84 -17.35
CA ALA A 20 4.00 4.61 -16.96
C ALA A 20 4.40 5.79 -16.06
N VAL A 21 3.45 6.72 -15.82
CA VAL A 21 3.66 7.92 -14.98
C VAL A 21 4.21 7.55 -13.59
N HIS A 22 3.71 6.45 -13.01
CA HIS A 22 4.02 6.05 -11.64
C HIS A 22 4.99 4.87 -11.55
N SER A 23 5.08 4.02 -12.56
CA SER A 23 5.89 2.79 -12.50
C SER A 23 6.65 2.53 -13.79
N VAL A 24 7.88 2.03 -13.66
CA VAL A 24 8.69 1.49 -14.76
C VAL A 24 8.87 0.01 -14.51
N VAL A 25 8.48 -0.83 -15.48
CA VAL A 25 8.59 -2.28 -15.38
C VAL A 25 9.22 -2.83 -16.66
N CYS A 26 10.38 -3.45 -16.53
CA CYS A 26 11.05 -4.13 -17.65
C CYS A 26 10.88 -5.64 -17.53
N VAL A 27 10.66 -6.31 -18.66
CA VAL A 27 10.40 -7.75 -18.74
C VAL A 27 11.27 -8.36 -19.83
N ALA A 28 11.90 -9.50 -19.53
CA ALA A 28 12.41 -10.41 -20.55
C ALA A 28 11.77 -11.78 -20.41
N ASN A 29 11.34 -12.35 -21.55
CA ASN A 29 10.74 -13.68 -21.65
C ASN A 29 11.71 -14.72 -22.24
N GLN A 30 13.01 -14.44 -22.13
CA GLN A 30 14.10 -15.26 -22.63
C GLN A 30 15.18 -15.43 -21.55
N PRO A 31 16.10 -16.40 -21.68
CA PRO A 31 17.12 -16.65 -20.67
C PRO A 31 17.98 -15.43 -20.37
N VAL A 32 18.14 -15.13 -19.08
CA VAL A 32 18.95 -14.01 -18.59
C VAL A 32 20.00 -14.49 -17.58
N ARG A 33 21.06 -13.69 -17.42
CA ARG A 33 22.06 -13.84 -16.36
C ARG A 33 22.03 -12.62 -15.47
N ILE A 34 21.95 -12.84 -14.17
CA ILE A 34 21.92 -11.78 -13.16
C ILE A 34 23.18 -11.90 -12.32
N GLU A 35 24.08 -10.91 -12.46
CA GLU A 35 25.23 -10.73 -11.58
C GLU A 35 24.78 -9.90 -10.37
N THR A 36 24.55 -10.56 -9.23
CA THR A 36 23.96 -9.92 -8.04
C THR A 36 24.93 -8.98 -7.33
N SER A 37 26.23 -9.15 -7.52
CA SER A 37 27.27 -8.30 -6.92
C SER A 37 27.24 -6.85 -7.43
N THR A 38 26.81 -6.65 -8.69
CA THR A 38 26.71 -5.32 -9.32
C THR A 38 25.30 -4.98 -9.81
N MET A 39 24.34 -5.89 -9.61
CA MET A 39 22.97 -5.82 -10.12
C MET A 39 22.90 -5.52 -11.61
N LYS A 40 23.72 -6.24 -12.38
CA LYS A 40 23.66 -6.28 -13.83
C LYS A 40 22.85 -7.48 -14.29
N VAL A 41 21.88 -7.22 -15.15
CA VAL A 41 21.10 -8.25 -15.85
C VAL A 41 21.55 -8.25 -17.30
N TYR A 42 22.12 -9.36 -17.74
CA TYR A 42 22.54 -9.58 -19.11
C TYR A 42 21.43 -10.33 -19.86
N ILE A 43 21.02 -9.75 -20.98
CA ILE A 43 19.91 -10.22 -21.81
C ILE A 43 20.45 -10.39 -23.25
N PRO A 44 21.06 -11.55 -23.55
CA PRO A 44 21.63 -11.80 -24.88
C PRO A 44 20.57 -11.76 -25.97
N SER A 45 20.88 -11.15 -27.11
CA SER A 45 20.05 -11.19 -28.32
C SER A 45 20.88 -11.08 -29.59
N ASN A 46 20.25 -11.36 -30.73
CA ASN A 46 20.88 -11.21 -32.05
C ASN A 46 20.97 -9.76 -32.53
N GLN A 47 20.61 -8.76 -31.71
CA GLN A 47 20.76 -7.36 -32.09
C GLN A 47 22.23 -6.94 -32.11
N THR A 48 22.63 -6.27 -33.19
CA THR A 48 24.03 -5.87 -33.43
C THR A 48 24.53 -4.81 -32.47
N LEU A 49 23.62 -3.96 -31.95
CA LEU A 49 23.95 -2.88 -31.03
C LEU A 49 23.66 -3.30 -29.58
N GLN A 50 24.67 -3.17 -28.72
CA GLN A 50 24.49 -3.27 -27.27
C GLN A 50 23.78 -2.01 -26.75
N GLN A 51 22.77 -2.20 -25.91
CA GLN A 51 22.04 -1.14 -25.23
C GLN A 51 22.10 -1.37 -23.71
N GLU A 52 22.26 -0.28 -22.96
CA GLU A 52 22.16 -0.29 -21.50
C GLU A 52 20.93 0.52 -21.08
N THR A 53 20.11 -0.05 -20.20
CA THR A 53 18.97 0.62 -19.57
C THR A 53 19.12 0.53 -18.06
N VAL A 54 18.91 1.64 -17.35
CA VAL A 54 18.94 1.67 -15.89
C VAL A 54 17.51 1.73 -15.35
N VAL A 55 17.17 0.83 -14.45
CA VAL A 55 15.85 0.75 -13.82
C VAL A 55 15.99 0.83 -12.31
N TYR A 56 15.09 1.56 -11.66
CA TYR A 56 14.96 1.57 -10.22
C TYR A 56 13.77 0.67 -9.85
N PRO A 57 13.99 -0.49 -9.23
CA PRO A 57 12.98 -1.55 -9.20
C PRO A 57 11.91 -1.32 -8.10
N HIS A 58 11.18 -0.21 -8.18
CA HIS A 58 10.17 0.22 -7.19
C HIS A 58 8.94 0.82 -7.89
N ALA A 59 7.79 0.83 -7.22
CA ALA A 59 6.53 1.29 -7.82
C ALA A 59 6.31 2.82 -7.77
N ARG A 60 7.21 3.58 -7.14
CA ARG A 60 7.10 5.04 -6.91
C ARG A 60 8.16 5.77 -7.72
N GLN A 61 7.85 6.04 -8.99
CA GLN A 61 8.81 6.65 -9.93
C GLN A 61 8.66 8.17 -10.04
N GLU A 62 7.53 8.75 -9.63
CA GLU A 62 7.27 10.19 -9.73
C GLU A 62 8.11 11.03 -8.75
N ASP A 63 8.53 10.46 -7.62
CA ASP A 63 9.35 11.15 -6.62
C ASP A 63 10.84 11.00 -6.93
N LYS A 64 11.36 11.91 -7.76
CA LYS A 64 12.76 11.90 -8.20
C LYS A 64 13.77 11.93 -7.05
N ASN A 65 13.43 12.52 -5.90
CA ASN A 65 14.34 12.57 -4.77
C ASN A 65 14.42 11.21 -4.07
N PHE A 66 13.29 10.53 -3.93
CA PHE A 66 13.23 9.17 -3.43
C PHE A 66 13.93 8.18 -4.40
N VAL A 67 13.63 8.26 -5.69
CA VAL A 67 14.22 7.38 -6.73
C VAL A 67 15.75 7.42 -6.72
N LYS A 68 16.36 8.59 -6.54
CA LYS A 68 17.82 8.75 -6.43
C LYS A 68 18.44 7.98 -5.26
N THR A 69 17.65 7.59 -4.26
CA THR A 69 18.14 6.80 -3.13
C THR A 69 18.08 5.30 -3.37
N LEU A 70 17.35 4.82 -4.38
CA LEU A 70 17.16 3.40 -4.67
C LEU A 70 18.42 2.80 -5.30
N THR A 71 18.71 1.52 -5.01
CA THR A 71 19.75 0.80 -5.76
C THR A 71 19.29 0.56 -7.20
N PRO A 72 20.04 1.01 -8.22
CA PRO A 72 19.68 0.78 -9.61
C PRO A 72 20.01 -0.64 -10.07
N VAL A 73 19.22 -1.15 -11.00
CA VAL A 73 19.47 -2.38 -11.76
C VAL A 73 19.87 -1.99 -13.18
N ARG A 74 21.00 -2.50 -13.67
CA ARG A 74 21.51 -2.22 -15.01
C ARG A 74 21.16 -3.36 -15.95
N LEU A 75 20.36 -3.08 -16.97
CA LEU A 75 19.93 -4.05 -17.97
C LEU A 75 20.81 -3.88 -19.21
N ILE A 76 21.55 -4.91 -19.57
CA ILE A 76 22.45 -4.94 -20.72
C ILE A 76 21.85 -5.89 -21.75
N TYR A 77 21.43 -5.35 -22.89
CA TYR A 77 20.72 -6.07 -23.94
C TYR A 77 21.43 -5.94 -25.29
N GLY A 78 21.56 -7.04 -26.03
CA GLY A 78 22.20 -7.07 -27.37
C GLY A 78 23.12 -8.28 -27.56
N ASN A 79 23.99 -8.22 -28.57
CA ASN A 79 25.03 -9.22 -28.80
C ASN A 79 26.15 -9.09 -27.76
N ILE A 80 26.04 -9.84 -26.66
CA ILE A 80 26.91 -9.77 -25.49
C ILE A 80 27.37 -11.16 -25.05
N THR A 81 28.56 -11.21 -24.44
CA THR A 81 29.10 -12.41 -23.79
C THR A 81 28.97 -12.26 -22.27
N PRO A 82 27.89 -12.77 -21.65
CA PRO A 82 27.67 -12.63 -20.23
C PRO A 82 28.53 -13.62 -19.41
N PRO A 83 28.72 -13.40 -18.09
CA PRO A 83 29.47 -14.32 -17.24
C PRO A 83 28.83 -15.72 -17.18
N ALA A 84 29.62 -16.72 -16.79
CA ALA A 84 29.14 -18.08 -16.60
C ALA A 84 28.12 -18.16 -15.44
N CYS A 85 27.11 -19.03 -15.57
CA CYS A 85 26.16 -19.30 -14.50
C CYS A 85 26.86 -20.04 -13.36
N GLU A 86 26.74 -19.55 -12.12
CA GLU A 86 27.08 -20.33 -10.93
C GLU A 86 25.88 -21.14 -10.45
N TYR A 87 24.68 -20.58 -10.61
CA TYR A 87 23.41 -21.22 -10.25
C TYR A 87 22.40 -21.05 -11.38
N THR A 88 21.59 -22.08 -11.60
CA THR A 88 20.53 -22.07 -12.62
C THR A 88 19.19 -22.34 -11.97
N HIS A 89 18.18 -21.57 -12.35
CA HIS A 89 16.80 -21.67 -11.87
C HIS A 89 15.86 -21.98 -13.03
N ASP A 90 14.75 -22.65 -12.74
CA ASP A 90 13.73 -23.07 -13.72
C ASP A 90 12.48 -22.17 -13.73
N VAL A 91 12.46 -21.13 -12.89
CA VAL A 91 11.38 -20.12 -12.76
C VAL A 91 11.91 -18.71 -13.04
N PRO A 92 11.07 -17.77 -13.50
CA PRO A 92 11.51 -16.39 -13.72
C PRO A 92 11.88 -15.68 -12.42
N ALA A 93 12.75 -14.66 -12.51
CA ALA A 93 13.07 -13.78 -11.40
C ALA A 93 12.20 -12.51 -11.41
N VAL A 94 11.88 -11.96 -10.24
CA VAL A 94 11.38 -10.59 -10.08
C VAL A 94 12.34 -9.83 -9.17
N ILE A 95 12.91 -8.76 -9.70
CA ILE A 95 13.81 -7.85 -8.99
C ILE A 95 13.00 -6.66 -8.51
N LEU A 96 12.99 -6.43 -7.20
CA LEU A 96 12.26 -5.34 -6.54
C LEU A 96 13.09 -4.73 -5.41
N SER A 97 12.82 -3.48 -5.04
CA SER A 97 13.40 -2.82 -3.87
C SER A 97 12.40 -2.81 -2.71
N SER A 98 12.87 -3.13 -1.49
CA SER A 98 12.05 -3.01 -0.26
C SER A 98 12.13 -1.64 0.42
N LYS A 99 12.76 -0.65 -0.21
CA LYS A 99 13.02 0.66 0.39
C LYS A 99 11.74 1.49 0.51
N GLY A 100 11.00 1.34 1.61
CA GLY A 100 9.84 2.19 1.88
C GLY A 100 10.17 3.52 2.61
N MET A 101 9.24 4.48 2.53
CA MET A 101 9.26 5.76 3.27
C MET A 101 8.73 5.68 4.72
N GLY A 102 8.52 4.46 5.26
CA GLY A 102 8.45 4.22 6.70
C GLY A 102 7.06 4.30 7.36
N ASN A 103 5.96 4.25 6.60
CA ASN A 103 4.63 4.02 7.17
C ASN A 103 3.83 2.99 6.37
N VAL A 104 2.79 2.42 6.99
CA VAL A 104 2.02 1.31 6.43
C VAL A 104 1.31 1.66 5.12
N PHE A 105 0.94 2.94 4.92
CA PHE A 105 0.34 3.37 3.65
C PHE A 105 1.33 3.18 2.51
N HIS A 106 2.54 3.74 2.62
CA HIS A 106 3.57 3.58 1.57
C HIS A 106 4.01 2.13 1.40
N GLU A 107 4.14 1.37 2.49
CA GLU A 107 4.50 -0.04 2.39
C GLU A 107 3.47 -0.84 1.58
N PHE A 108 2.17 -0.64 1.81
CA PHE A 108 1.15 -1.31 1.00
C PHE A 108 1.02 -0.75 -0.40
N ASN A 109 0.94 0.58 -0.51
CA ASN A 109 0.68 1.29 -1.75
C ASN A 109 1.80 1.12 -2.77
N GLU A 110 3.05 1.11 -2.32
CA GLU A 110 4.22 1.21 -3.20
C GLU A 110 5.00 -0.10 -3.29
N ILE A 111 4.73 -1.07 -2.40
CA ILE A 111 5.43 -2.36 -2.37
C ILE A 111 4.45 -3.53 -2.39
N VAL A 112 3.58 -3.69 -1.38
CA VAL A 112 2.81 -4.94 -1.23
C VAL A 112 1.76 -5.14 -2.33
N ILE A 113 0.93 -4.13 -2.62
CA ILE A 113 -0.05 -4.19 -3.70
C ILE A 113 0.65 -4.28 -5.07
N PRO A 114 1.66 -3.43 -5.39
CA PRO A 114 2.44 -3.55 -6.61
C PRO A 114 3.14 -4.91 -6.80
N LEU A 115 3.63 -5.53 -5.73
CA LEU A 115 4.21 -6.87 -5.76
C LEU A 115 3.15 -7.91 -6.12
N PHE A 116 1.96 -7.87 -5.49
CA PHE A 116 0.84 -8.75 -5.86
C PHE A 116 0.43 -8.57 -7.33
N ILE A 117 0.21 -7.32 -7.78
CA ILE A 117 -0.11 -6.95 -9.17
C ILE A 117 0.89 -7.58 -10.15
N THR A 118 2.18 -7.46 -9.84
CA THR A 118 3.25 -7.86 -10.75
C THR A 118 3.42 -9.38 -10.81
N THR A 119 3.15 -10.08 -9.70
CA THR A 119 3.63 -11.46 -9.51
C THR A 119 2.54 -12.51 -9.39
N ARG A 120 1.28 -12.13 -9.14
CA ARG A 120 0.19 -13.09 -8.93
C ARG A 120 0.00 -14.06 -10.10
N GLN A 121 0.26 -13.61 -11.32
CA GLN A 121 0.21 -14.42 -12.55
C GLN A 121 1.17 -15.62 -12.57
N PHE A 122 2.21 -15.63 -11.74
CA PHE A 122 3.18 -16.73 -11.69
C PHE A 122 2.75 -17.87 -10.76
N GLU A 123 1.64 -17.73 -10.03
CA GLU A 123 1.11 -18.78 -9.14
C GLU A 123 2.19 -19.33 -8.18
N SER A 124 2.93 -18.41 -7.56
CA SER A 124 4.05 -18.70 -6.65
C SER A 124 5.28 -19.37 -7.28
N ARG A 125 5.29 -19.60 -8.60
CA ARG A 125 6.46 -20.07 -9.37
C ARG A 125 7.30 -18.91 -9.88
N VAL A 126 7.85 -18.13 -8.96
CA VAL A 126 8.68 -16.97 -9.26
C VAL A 126 9.72 -16.79 -8.18
N PHE A 127 10.94 -16.41 -8.56
CA PHE A 127 12.04 -16.19 -7.63
C PHE A 127 12.19 -14.70 -7.32
N PHE A 128 12.31 -14.31 -6.05
CA PHE A 128 12.45 -12.90 -5.68
C PHE A 128 13.88 -12.50 -5.37
N ILE A 129 14.33 -11.41 -5.97
CA ILE A 129 15.60 -10.75 -5.70
C ILE A 129 15.29 -9.38 -5.10
N LEU A 130 15.62 -9.20 -3.82
CA LEU A 130 15.20 -8.02 -3.03
C LEU A 130 16.35 -7.04 -2.84
N GLU A 131 16.37 -6.01 -3.67
CA GLU A 131 17.21 -4.84 -3.49
C GLU A 131 16.83 -4.01 -2.27
N ASP A 132 17.81 -3.24 -1.78
CA ASP A 132 17.67 -2.42 -0.57
C ASP A 132 17.10 -3.23 0.62
N PHE A 133 17.56 -4.48 0.78
CA PHE A 133 16.99 -5.43 1.74
C PHE A 133 16.89 -4.85 3.16
N LYS A 134 15.67 -4.89 3.73
CA LYS A 134 15.42 -4.52 5.13
C LYS A 134 14.88 -5.72 5.91
N PRO A 135 15.57 -6.21 6.96
CA PRO A 135 15.05 -7.26 7.82
C PRO A 135 13.68 -6.93 8.43
N SER A 136 13.45 -5.66 8.77
CA SER A 136 12.16 -5.19 9.30
C SER A 136 11.00 -5.33 8.31
N PHE A 137 11.25 -5.20 7.00
CA PHE A 137 10.26 -5.45 5.97
C PHE A 137 9.89 -6.94 5.95
N MET A 138 10.87 -7.83 5.94
CA MET A 138 10.63 -9.28 5.93
C MET A 138 9.96 -9.77 7.22
N ASN A 139 10.33 -9.24 8.38
CA ASN A 139 9.64 -9.56 9.64
C ASN A 139 8.14 -9.19 9.59
N LYS A 140 7.80 -8.12 8.87
CA LYS A 140 6.42 -7.62 8.79
C LYS A 140 5.61 -8.30 7.66
N TYR A 141 6.21 -8.45 6.48
CA TYR A 141 5.53 -8.87 5.25
C TYR A 141 6.01 -10.23 4.72
N GLY A 142 6.85 -10.96 5.47
CA GLY A 142 7.38 -12.25 5.06
C GLY A 142 6.29 -13.27 4.68
N LYS A 143 5.14 -13.25 5.37
CA LYS A 143 3.97 -14.08 5.02
C LYS A 143 3.38 -13.77 3.65
N VAL A 144 3.36 -12.49 3.26
CA VAL A 144 2.90 -12.06 1.92
C VAL A 144 3.91 -12.53 0.88
N VAL A 145 5.20 -12.29 1.13
CA VAL A 145 6.27 -12.72 0.22
C VAL A 145 6.24 -14.24 0.01
N SER A 146 6.10 -15.03 1.09
CA SER A 146 6.06 -16.49 1.01
C SER A 146 4.80 -17.05 0.37
N HIS A 147 3.69 -16.29 0.34
CA HIS A 147 2.49 -16.68 -0.40
C HIS A 147 2.56 -16.32 -1.89
N LEU A 148 3.45 -15.40 -2.28
CA LEU A 148 3.68 -15.00 -3.67
C LEU A 148 4.85 -15.74 -4.34
N SER A 149 5.67 -16.45 -3.57
CA SER A 149 6.80 -17.23 -4.07
C SER A 149 7.06 -18.46 -3.20
N ASN A 150 7.23 -19.61 -3.84
CA ASN A 150 7.62 -20.86 -3.17
C ASN A 150 9.15 -20.97 -2.96
N TYR A 151 9.91 -19.93 -3.31
CA TYR A 151 11.37 -19.93 -3.28
C TYR A 151 11.88 -18.99 -2.19
N GLU A 152 13.05 -19.31 -1.64
CA GLU A 152 13.70 -18.41 -0.67
C GLU A 152 14.11 -17.11 -1.36
N LEU A 153 13.69 -15.99 -0.78
CA LEU A 153 14.00 -14.66 -1.29
C LEU A 153 15.50 -14.39 -1.15
N MET A 154 16.11 -13.87 -2.22
CA MET A 154 17.53 -13.54 -2.25
C MET A 154 17.78 -12.09 -1.87
N ASN A 155 18.76 -11.89 -0.98
CA ASN A 155 19.35 -10.60 -0.67
C ASN A 155 20.70 -10.44 -1.41
N PRO A 156 20.79 -9.62 -2.47
CA PRO A 156 22.02 -9.40 -3.23
C PRO A 156 23.19 -8.84 -2.40
N ALA A 157 22.92 -8.14 -1.29
CA ALA A 157 23.99 -7.66 -0.42
C ALA A 157 24.76 -8.81 0.28
N ALA A 158 24.11 -9.96 0.46
CA ALA A 158 24.68 -11.16 1.07
C ALA A 158 25.10 -12.22 0.05
N ASN A 159 24.51 -12.21 -1.15
CA ASN A 159 24.83 -13.14 -2.24
C ASN A 159 25.53 -12.40 -3.38
N ARG A 160 26.79 -12.75 -3.65
CA ARG A 160 27.60 -12.16 -4.73
C ARG A 160 27.94 -13.23 -5.77
N SER A 161 26.94 -13.71 -6.50
CA SER A 161 27.10 -14.75 -7.52
C SER A 161 26.30 -14.47 -8.78
N VAL A 162 26.53 -15.28 -9.82
CA VAL A 162 25.82 -15.19 -11.09
C VAL A 162 24.71 -16.24 -11.18
N HIS A 163 23.47 -15.77 -11.32
CA HIS A 163 22.29 -16.61 -11.41
C HIS A 163 21.65 -16.56 -12.80
N CYS A 164 21.22 -17.72 -13.30
CA CYS A 164 20.56 -17.86 -14.59
C CYS A 164 19.09 -18.18 -14.42
N PHE A 165 18.23 -17.44 -15.13
CA PHE A 165 16.79 -17.57 -15.07
C PHE A 165 16.21 -17.64 -16.50
N PRO A 166 15.08 -18.34 -16.73
CA PRO A 166 14.41 -18.41 -18.03
C PRO A 166 13.77 -17.09 -18.47
N GLY A 167 13.67 -16.11 -17.57
CA GLY A 167 13.14 -14.78 -17.81
C GLY A 167 13.21 -13.94 -16.53
N PHE A 168 12.87 -12.66 -16.63
CA PHE A 168 12.78 -11.81 -15.44
C PHE A 168 11.81 -10.64 -15.60
N VAL A 169 11.48 -10.03 -14.47
CA VAL A 169 10.84 -8.73 -14.33
C VAL A 169 11.69 -7.85 -13.42
N ALA A 170 11.93 -6.59 -13.79
CA ALA A 170 12.52 -5.59 -12.90
C ALA A 170 11.56 -4.42 -12.70
N GLY A 171 11.27 -4.11 -11.43
CA GLY A 171 10.29 -3.10 -11.06
C GLY A 171 8.93 -3.68 -10.70
N LEU A 172 8.08 -2.81 -10.16
CA LEU A 172 6.75 -3.15 -9.68
C LEU A 172 5.71 -2.27 -10.38
N LYS A 173 4.63 -2.88 -10.88
CA LYS A 173 3.54 -2.16 -11.54
C LYS A 173 2.67 -1.46 -10.50
N TYR A 174 2.37 -0.19 -10.74
CA TYR A 174 1.48 0.62 -9.91
C TYR A 174 0.24 1.03 -10.70
N HIS A 175 -0.92 1.05 -10.05
CA HIS A 175 -2.16 1.54 -10.67
C HIS A 175 -2.62 2.85 -10.05
N ASN A 176 -2.94 2.85 -8.75
CA ASN A 176 -3.35 4.04 -8.01
C ASN A 176 -3.25 3.77 -6.49
N ASN A 177 -3.64 4.75 -5.67
CA ASN A 177 -3.63 4.66 -4.23
C ASN A 177 -4.49 3.49 -3.74
N LEU A 178 -3.84 2.48 -3.15
CA LEU A 178 -4.47 1.27 -2.61
C LEU A 178 -5.47 0.62 -3.58
N ALA A 179 -5.10 0.54 -4.87
CA ALA A 179 -6.01 0.10 -5.93
C ALA A 179 -5.37 -0.90 -6.89
N LEU A 180 -6.22 -1.74 -7.49
CA LEU A 180 -5.90 -2.52 -8.68
C LEU A 180 -6.87 -2.19 -9.82
N ASN A 181 -6.36 -2.10 -11.04
CA ASN A 181 -7.17 -2.09 -12.25
C ASN A 181 -7.21 -3.50 -12.86
N PHE A 182 -8.36 -4.16 -12.81
CA PHE A 182 -8.51 -5.53 -13.30
C PHE A 182 -8.17 -5.66 -14.80
N SER A 183 -8.44 -4.61 -15.60
CA SER A 183 -8.20 -4.61 -17.04
C SER A 183 -6.71 -4.60 -17.39
N ASP A 184 -5.84 -4.15 -16.49
CA ASP A 184 -4.42 -3.91 -16.79
C ASP A 184 -3.50 -5.05 -16.33
N ILE A 185 -4.03 -6.02 -15.58
CA ILE A 185 -3.25 -7.16 -15.06
C ILE A 185 -3.60 -8.50 -15.68
N PRO A 186 -2.60 -9.34 -16.01
CA PRO A 186 -2.82 -10.74 -16.32
C PRO A 186 -3.62 -11.43 -15.20
N GLY A 187 -4.67 -12.16 -15.56
CA GLY A 187 -5.59 -12.82 -14.61
C GLY A 187 -6.78 -11.98 -14.17
N GLY A 188 -6.75 -10.64 -14.30
CA GLY A 188 -7.92 -9.81 -14.04
C GLY A 188 -8.33 -9.65 -12.56
N TYR A 189 -7.35 -9.51 -11.66
CA TYR A 189 -7.59 -9.41 -10.22
C TYR A 189 -8.15 -8.03 -9.78
N SER A 190 -8.93 -8.06 -8.71
CA SER A 190 -9.56 -6.89 -8.08
C SER A 190 -9.00 -6.66 -6.66
N MET A 191 -9.39 -5.55 -6.03
CA MET A 191 -9.10 -5.33 -4.60
C MET A 191 -9.72 -6.41 -3.70
N ARG A 192 -10.85 -7.01 -4.11
CA ARG A 192 -11.44 -8.17 -3.42
C ARG A 192 -10.51 -9.38 -3.45
N ASP A 193 -9.89 -9.66 -4.60
CA ASP A 193 -8.93 -10.76 -4.75
C ASP A 193 -7.64 -10.51 -3.95
N PHE A 194 -7.18 -9.25 -3.92
CA PHE A 194 -6.06 -8.89 -3.05
C PHE A 194 -6.38 -9.08 -1.56
N ARG A 195 -7.57 -8.71 -1.10
CA ARG A 195 -8.01 -8.98 0.27
C ARG A 195 -8.17 -10.46 0.56
N HIS A 196 -8.67 -11.24 -0.40
CA HIS A 196 -8.68 -12.70 -0.30
C HIS A 196 -7.27 -13.26 -0.09
N PHE A 197 -6.32 -12.80 -0.89
CA PHE A 197 -4.92 -13.17 -0.76
C PHE A 197 -4.34 -12.80 0.61
N LEU A 198 -4.61 -11.60 1.13
CA LEU A 198 -4.17 -11.22 2.48
C LEU A 198 -4.81 -12.10 3.56
N ARG A 199 -6.08 -12.47 3.40
CA ARG A 199 -6.77 -13.38 4.31
C ARG A 199 -6.09 -14.74 4.35
N GLU A 200 -5.74 -15.31 3.21
CA GLU A 200 -4.97 -16.55 3.14
C GLU A 200 -3.59 -16.38 3.78
N ALA A 201 -2.85 -15.34 3.39
CA ALA A 201 -1.49 -15.10 3.87
C ALA A 201 -1.41 -14.97 5.41
N TYR A 202 -2.42 -14.37 6.03
CA TYR A 202 -2.47 -14.13 7.47
C TYR A 202 -3.43 -15.06 8.23
N ASN A 203 -4.03 -16.05 7.56
CA ASN A 203 -5.05 -16.96 8.12
C ASN A 203 -6.18 -16.20 8.84
N LEU A 204 -6.71 -15.15 8.21
CA LEU A 204 -7.77 -14.33 8.81
C LEU A 204 -9.10 -15.09 8.79
N LYS A 205 -9.84 -15.03 9.89
CA LYS A 205 -11.01 -15.89 10.13
C LYS A 205 -12.28 -15.42 9.42
N PHE A 206 -12.59 -14.13 9.51
CA PHE A 206 -13.89 -13.59 9.13
C PHE A 206 -13.84 -13.11 7.69
N VAL A 207 -14.74 -13.64 6.85
CA VAL A 207 -14.86 -13.27 5.43
C VAL A 207 -15.79 -12.08 5.30
N HIS A 208 -16.94 -12.14 5.97
CA HIS A 208 -17.98 -11.13 5.97
C HIS A 208 -18.31 -10.67 7.39
N VAL A 209 -18.73 -9.41 7.53
CA VAL A 209 -19.00 -8.81 8.84
C VAL A 209 -20.18 -9.47 9.57
N SER A 210 -21.11 -10.10 8.85
CA SER A 210 -22.24 -10.87 9.43
C SER A 210 -21.79 -12.06 10.29
N GLU A 211 -20.58 -12.57 10.09
CA GLU A 211 -20.01 -13.62 10.94
C GLU A 211 -19.59 -13.11 12.33
N ILE A 212 -19.56 -11.78 12.51
CA ILE A 212 -19.21 -11.11 13.76
C ILE A 212 -20.49 -10.81 14.55
N LYS A 213 -20.86 -11.71 15.46
CA LYS A 213 -22.11 -11.67 16.26
C LYS A 213 -22.34 -10.41 17.10
N ARG A 214 -21.30 -9.64 17.42
CA ARG A 214 -21.41 -8.40 18.21
C ARG A 214 -20.61 -7.30 17.52
N PRO A 215 -21.19 -6.12 17.26
CA PRO A 215 -20.48 -5.02 16.64
C PRO A 215 -19.22 -4.64 17.43
N ARG A 216 -18.07 -5.06 16.90
CA ARG A 216 -16.75 -4.76 17.48
C ARG A 216 -16.16 -3.59 16.73
N LEU A 217 -15.78 -2.57 17.48
CA LEU A 217 -15.22 -1.34 16.93
C LEU A 217 -13.78 -1.19 17.38
N ILE A 218 -12.91 -0.82 16.46
CA ILE A 218 -11.55 -0.42 16.77
C ILE A 218 -11.35 1.07 16.51
N LEU A 219 -10.87 1.79 17.53
CA LEU A 219 -10.50 3.20 17.44
C LEU A 219 -8.98 3.32 17.35
N LEU A 220 -8.49 3.91 16.26
CA LEU A 220 -7.07 4.21 16.07
C LEU A 220 -6.71 5.50 16.81
N SER A 221 -6.19 5.32 18.03
CA SER A 221 -5.70 6.39 18.89
C SER A 221 -4.36 6.95 18.40
N ARG A 222 -4.20 8.26 18.55
CA ARG A 222 -3.00 9.01 18.14
C ARG A 222 -2.44 9.80 19.32
N ARG A 223 -1.11 9.74 19.49
CA ARG A 223 -0.41 10.39 20.62
C ARG A 223 0.23 11.74 20.29
N ASN A 224 0.64 11.94 19.04
CA ASN A 224 1.49 13.06 18.67
C ASN A 224 0.72 14.11 17.86
N THR A 225 0.14 13.70 16.73
CA THR A 225 -0.57 14.59 15.80
C THR A 225 -1.94 14.03 15.47
N ARG A 226 -2.91 14.90 15.16
CA ARG A 226 -4.30 14.53 14.82
C ARG A 226 -4.96 13.74 15.94
N ARG A 227 -4.66 14.14 17.17
CA ARG A 227 -5.18 13.51 18.39
C ARG A 227 -6.65 13.88 18.56
N PHE A 228 -7.42 12.94 19.09
CA PHE A 228 -8.72 13.24 19.66
C PHE A 228 -8.53 13.80 21.07
N LEU A 229 -8.95 15.04 21.29
CA LEU A 229 -8.80 15.76 22.55
C LEU A 229 -9.82 15.30 23.60
N ASN A 230 -10.90 14.64 23.18
CA ASN A 230 -11.93 14.03 24.01
C ASN A 230 -12.13 12.54 23.68
N GLU A 231 -11.02 11.81 23.47
CA GLU A 231 -11.04 10.38 23.11
C GLU A 231 -11.85 9.54 24.10
N ASP A 232 -11.71 9.77 25.41
CA ASP A 232 -12.44 9.03 26.44
C ASP A 232 -13.96 9.25 26.35
N GLU A 233 -14.39 10.48 26.06
CA GLU A 233 -15.81 10.81 25.86
C GLU A 233 -16.37 10.13 24.58
N MET A 234 -15.58 10.08 23.50
CA MET A 234 -15.94 9.33 22.29
C MET A 234 -16.10 7.83 22.58
N VAL A 235 -15.16 7.25 23.33
CA VAL A 235 -15.19 5.82 23.71
C VAL A 235 -16.41 5.51 24.57
N ALA A 236 -16.75 6.38 25.53
CA ALA A 236 -17.96 6.23 26.34
C ALA A 236 -19.22 6.23 25.46
N MET A 237 -19.35 7.21 24.57
CA MET A 237 -20.48 7.32 23.64
C MET A 237 -20.61 6.09 22.74
N MET A 238 -19.51 5.59 22.15
CA MET A 238 -19.55 4.39 21.31
C MET A 238 -19.94 3.13 22.09
N LYS A 239 -19.53 3.01 23.37
CA LYS A 239 -19.97 1.90 24.23
C LYS A 239 -21.45 1.99 24.58
N GLU A 240 -21.97 3.21 24.84
CA GLU A 240 -23.40 3.44 25.07
C GLU A 240 -24.26 3.06 23.86
N LEU A 241 -23.74 3.25 22.64
CA LEU A 241 -24.39 2.79 21.41
C LEU A 241 -24.37 1.25 21.24
N GLY A 242 -23.66 0.52 22.10
CA GLY A 242 -23.60 -0.95 22.07
C GLY A 242 -22.37 -1.54 21.40
N PHE A 243 -21.40 -0.72 20.96
CA PHE A 243 -20.14 -1.24 20.40
C PHE A 243 -19.24 -1.84 21.48
N GLN A 244 -18.61 -2.97 21.17
CA GLN A 244 -17.42 -3.42 21.90
C GLN A 244 -16.21 -2.66 21.38
N VAL A 245 -15.78 -1.62 22.09
CA VAL A 245 -14.71 -0.70 21.68
C VAL A 245 -13.32 -1.19 22.09
N ILE A 246 -12.41 -1.26 21.13
CA ILE A 246 -10.98 -1.54 21.29
C ILE A 246 -10.19 -0.29 20.88
N VAL A 247 -9.39 0.28 21.78
CA VAL A 247 -8.56 1.44 21.47
C VAL A 247 -7.13 1.01 21.19
N VAL A 248 -6.61 1.32 20.00
CA VAL A 248 -5.24 0.96 19.59
C VAL A 248 -4.44 2.21 19.28
N SER A 249 -3.32 2.40 19.99
CA SER A 249 -2.33 3.43 19.67
C SER A 249 -1.17 2.87 18.85
N ARG A 250 -0.47 3.70 18.07
CA ARG A 250 0.70 3.27 17.27
C ARG A 250 1.77 2.52 18.09
N SER A 251 1.98 2.92 19.34
CA SER A 251 2.91 2.23 20.27
C SER A 251 2.43 0.86 20.74
N LYS A 252 1.13 0.57 20.63
CA LYS A 252 0.47 -0.70 20.93
C LYS A 252 0.16 -1.51 19.67
N ILE A 253 0.40 -0.97 18.46
CA ILE A 253 0.42 -1.79 17.25
C ILE A 253 1.51 -2.82 17.49
N ILE A 254 1.07 -4.06 17.61
CA ILE A 254 1.94 -5.19 17.91
C ILE A 254 2.99 -5.22 16.79
N SER A 255 4.27 -5.41 17.14
CA SER A 255 5.35 -5.61 16.15
C SER A 255 5.05 -6.77 15.18
N ASP A 256 4.08 -7.60 15.54
CA ASP A 256 3.49 -8.68 14.78
C ASP A 256 2.25 -8.19 14.00
N LEU A 257 2.45 -7.95 12.69
CA LEU A 257 1.37 -7.60 11.77
C LEU A 257 0.30 -8.68 11.69
N ASN A 258 0.65 -9.96 11.86
CA ASN A 258 -0.31 -11.06 11.79
C ASN A 258 -1.34 -10.96 12.93
N LYS A 259 -0.88 -10.69 14.17
CA LYS A 259 -1.79 -10.46 15.30
C LYS A 259 -2.66 -9.23 15.09
N PHE A 260 -2.07 -8.16 14.56
CA PHE A 260 -2.82 -6.92 14.32
C PHE A 260 -3.86 -7.09 13.21
N ALA A 261 -3.52 -7.75 12.09
CA ALA A 261 -4.44 -8.08 11.02
C ALA A 261 -5.61 -8.94 11.52
N ASN A 262 -5.34 -9.97 12.34
CA ASN A 262 -6.39 -10.79 12.98
C ASN A 262 -7.30 -9.96 13.90
N MET A 263 -6.75 -8.99 14.64
CA MET A 263 -7.54 -8.09 15.47
C MET A 263 -8.47 -7.22 14.63
N ILE A 264 -7.96 -6.59 13.56
CA ILE A 264 -8.76 -5.79 12.63
C ILE A 264 -9.84 -6.64 11.96
N ASN A 265 -9.49 -7.84 11.48
CA ASN A 265 -10.43 -8.76 10.84
C ASN A 265 -11.57 -9.22 11.77
N SER A 266 -11.34 -9.18 13.09
CA SER A 266 -12.37 -9.48 14.10
C SER A 266 -13.26 -8.28 14.47
N CYS A 267 -13.14 -7.15 13.77
CA CYS A 267 -13.92 -5.94 14.01
C CYS A 267 -14.86 -5.64 12.84
N SER A 268 -16.03 -5.09 13.17
CA SER A 268 -17.05 -4.65 12.23
C SER A 268 -16.86 -3.19 11.82
N VAL A 269 -16.24 -2.38 12.68
CA VAL A 269 -16.03 -0.95 12.44
C VAL A 269 -14.59 -0.54 12.77
N LEU A 270 -13.95 0.22 11.87
CA LEU A 270 -12.65 0.87 12.06
C LEU A 270 -12.83 2.39 12.08
N VAL A 271 -12.45 3.04 13.18
CA VAL A 271 -12.56 4.49 13.34
C VAL A 271 -11.17 5.12 13.48
N GLY A 272 -10.92 6.22 12.79
CA GLY A 272 -9.71 7.01 13.05
C GLY A 272 -9.64 8.34 12.30
N ALA A 273 -8.79 9.23 12.79
CA ALA A 273 -8.45 10.46 12.08
C ALA A 273 -7.57 10.16 10.86
N HIS A 274 -7.75 10.94 9.78
CA HIS A 274 -7.00 10.81 8.54
C HIS A 274 -5.51 10.49 8.77
N GLY A 275 -5.00 9.43 8.14
CA GLY A 275 -3.58 9.10 8.09
C GLY A 275 -3.31 7.60 7.93
N ALA A 276 -2.03 7.25 7.79
CA ALA A 276 -1.60 5.91 7.39
C ALA A 276 -2.18 4.74 8.20
N GLY A 277 -2.60 4.94 9.46
CA GLY A 277 -3.27 3.89 10.23
C GLY A 277 -4.56 3.36 9.57
N LEU A 278 -5.24 4.20 8.79
CA LEU A 278 -6.49 3.84 8.10
C LEU A 278 -6.29 2.82 6.99
N THR A 279 -5.07 2.69 6.45
CA THR A 279 -4.70 1.64 5.47
C THR A 279 -5.07 0.23 5.97
N ASN A 280 -5.15 0.01 7.29
CA ASN A 280 -5.53 -1.29 7.85
C ASN A 280 -6.98 -1.71 7.52
N GLU A 281 -7.79 -0.85 6.88
CA GLU A 281 -9.10 -1.22 6.33
C GLU A 281 -9.05 -2.47 5.41
N MET A 282 -7.92 -2.73 4.76
CA MET A 282 -7.71 -3.94 3.94
C MET A 282 -7.90 -5.26 4.72
N PHE A 283 -7.70 -5.23 6.04
CA PHE A 283 -7.82 -6.41 6.90
C PHE A 283 -9.21 -6.57 7.52
N LEU A 284 -10.12 -5.62 7.33
CA LEU A 284 -11.51 -5.78 7.76
C LEU A 284 -12.14 -7.01 7.06
N PRO A 285 -13.31 -7.49 7.48
CA PRO A 285 -14.14 -8.37 6.66
C PRO A 285 -14.94 -7.55 5.61
N ALA A 286 -15.52 -8.22 4.62
CA ALA A 286 -16.44 -7.57 3.67
C ALA A 286 -17.70 -7.07 4.39
N GLY A 287 -18.28 -5.94 3.96
CA GLY A 287 -19.43 -5.30 4.60
C GLY A 287 -19.11 -4.54 5.89
N ALA A 288 -17.85 -4.56 6.37
CA ALA A 288 -17.43 -3.74 7.50
C ALA A 288 -17.50 -2.24 7.17
N VAL A 289 -17.43 -1.39 8.21
CA VAL A 289 -17.46 0.06 8.08
C VAL A 289 -16.11 0.68 8.45
N MET A 290 -15.61 1.56 7.61
CA MET A 290 -14.50 2.46 7.91
C MET A 290 -15.06 3.86 8.13
N VAL A 291 -14.89 4.39 9.35
CA VAL A 291 -15.25 5.75 9.72
C VAL A 291 -14.00 6.61 9.78
N GLN A 292 -13.88 7.54 8.84
CA GLN A 292 -12.79 8.50 8.81
C GLN A 292 -13.22 9.84 9.42
N VAL A 293 -12.50 10.29 10.44
CA VAL A 293 -12.55 11.70 10.84
C VAL A 293 -11.70 12.52 9.85
N GLU A 294 -12.39 13.26 8.99
CA GLU A 294 -11.80 14.15 8.00
C GLU A 294 -11.49 15.50 8.65
N LEU A 295 -10.21 15.87 8.61
CA LEU A 295 -9.71 17.13 9.16
C LEU A 295 -9.84 18.26 8.14
N LEU A 296 -9.74 19.50 8.60
CA LEU A 296 -9.71 20.67 7.71
C LEU A 296 -8.60 20.51 6.66
N GLY A 297 -8.91 20.88 5.42
CA GLY A 297 -7.98 20.85 4.29
C GLY A 297 -7.66 19.47 3.71
N LEU A 298 -8.32 18.40 4.15
CA LEU A 298 -7.99 17.02 3.72
C LEU A 298 -9.10 16.32 2.92
N GLY A 299 -10.10 17.04 2.42
CA GLY A 299 -11.26 16.49 1.69
C GLY A 299 -10.87 15.54 0.56
N TRP A 300 -10.22 16.07 -0.47
CA TRP A 300 -9.72 15.30 -1.62
C TRP A 300 -8.83 14.12 -1.20
N ALA A 301 -7.96 14.33 -0.21
CA ALA A 301 -7.03 13.31 0.26
C ALA A 301 -7.75 12.18 1.00
N ALA A 302 -8.81 12.46 1.74
CA ALA A 302 -9.61 11.46 2.43
C ALA A 302 -10.27 10.50 1.44
N ASP A 303 -10.91 11.03 0.40
CA ASP A 303 -11.55 10.23 -0.64
C ASP A 303 -10.52 9.43 -1.45
N THR A 304 -9.47 10.10 -1.93
CA THR A 304 -8.47 9.48 -2.82
C THR A 304 -7.63 8.39 -2.13
N TYR A 305 -7.31 8.56 -0.84
CA TYR A 305 -6.44 7.61 -0.14
C TYR A 305 -7.17 6.48 0.58
N TYR A 306 -8.43 6.67 0.96
CA TYR A 306 -9.16 5.68 1.77
C TYR A 306 -10.64 5.53 1.37
N GLY A 307 -11.33 6.60 0.99
CA GLY A 307 -12.74 6.51 0.61
C GLY A 307 -12.99 5.64 -0.62
N ASP A 308 -12.33 5.92 -1.73
CA ASP A 308 -12.45 5.13 -2.95
C ASP A 308 -11.86 3.71 -2.78
N PRO A 309 -10.67 3.54 -2.14
CA PRO A 309 -10.16 2.22 -1.80
C PRO A 309 -11.11 1.37 -0.95
N ALA A 310 -11.70 1.92 0.11
CA ALA A 310 -12.66 1.21 0.97
C ALA A 310 -13.83 0.65 0.15
N ARG A 311 -14.42 1.46 -0.73
CA ARG A 311 -15.52 1.01 -1.60
C ARG A 311 -15.08 -0.08 -2.56
N ALA A 312 -13.93 0.07 -3.19
CA ALA A 312 -13.36 -0.95 -4.08
C ALA A 312 -13.04 -2.27 -3.34
N MET A 313 -12.89 -2.20 -2.02
CA MET A 313 -12.65 -3.34 -1.17
C MET A 313 -13.94 -4.05 -0.73
N ASP A 314 -15.15 -3.52 -0.90
CA ASP A 314 -16.38 -3.94 -0.18
C ASP A 314 -16.34 -3.59 1.33
N VAL A 315 -15.85 -2.39 1.64
CA VAL A 315 -15.95 -1.76 2.96
C VAL A 315 -16.79 -0.50 2.80
N HIS A 316 -17.80 -0.33 3.64
CA HIS A 316 -18.58 0.91 3.69
C HIS A 316 -17.69 2.03 4.22
N TYR A 317 -17.68 3.17 3.54
CA TYR A 317 -16.91 4.33 3.95
C TYR A 317 -17.84 5.43 4.46
N LEU A 318 -17.69 5.77 5.74
CA LEU A 318 -18.39 6.88 6.37
C LEU A 318 -17.39 7.98 6.73
N LYS A 319 -17.77 9.22 6.43
CA LYS A 319 -16.94 10.39 6.63
C LYS A 319 -17.56 11.29 7.69
N TYR A 320 -16.83 11.50 8.78
CA TYR A 320 -17.12 12.55 9.74
C TYR A 320 -16.24 13.77 9.44
N LYS A 321 -16.81 14.75 8.74
CA LYS A 321 -16.12 16.01 8.45
C LYS A 321 -16.21 16.95 9.63
N ILE A 322 -15.05 17.33 10.18
CA ILE A 322 -15.00 18.25 11.30
C ILE A 322 -15.41 19.67 10.87
N GLU A 323 -16.04 20.38 11.79
CA GLU A 323 -16.22 21.82 11.70
C GLU A 323 -14.98 22.57 12.22
N PRO A 324 -14.77 23.84 11.80
CA PRO A 324 -13.71 24.68 12.35
C PRO A 324 -13.63 24.70 13.87
N GLU A 325 -14.77 24.71 14.54
CA GLU A 325 -14.94 24.75 16.00
C GLU A 325 -14.36 23.52 16.71
N GLU A 326 -14.29 22.39 16.00
CA GLU A 326 -13.70 21.15 16.51
C GLU A 326 -12.18 21.11 16.33
N SER A 327 -11.62 21.96 15.48
CA SER A 327 -10.19 21.98 15.16
C SER A 327 -9.40 22.85 16.13
N SER A 328 -8.27 22.32 16.62
CA SER A 328 -7.32 23.11 17.42
C SER A 328 -6.71 24.28 16.65
N LEU A 329 -6.78 24.27 15.31
CA LEU A 329 -6.29 25.36 14.46
C LEU A 329 -7.08 26.64 14.67
N LEU A 330 -8.37 26.56 15.03
CA LEU A 330 -9.21 27.74 15.23
C LEU A 330 -8.64 28.64 16.32
N LYS A 331 -8.12 28.05 17.42
CA LYS A 331 -7.46 28.80 18.49
C LYS A 331 -6.12 29.39 18.06
N LEU A 332 -5.40 28.73 17.16
CA LEU A 332 -4.07 29.15 16.71
C LEU A 332 -4.11 30.28 15.68
N TYR A 333 -5.08 30.24 14.77
CA TYR A 333 -5.15 31.16 13.63
C TYR A 333 -6.30 32.16 13.73
N GLY A 334 -7.36 31.86 14.50
CA GLY A 334 -8.57 32.66 14.55
C GLY A 334 -9.56 32.34 13.42
N ARG A 335 -10.85 32.64 13.65
CA ARG A 335 -11.96 32.25 12.76
C ARG A 335 -11.85 32.79 11.33
N ASN A 336 -11.30 33.99 11.16
CA ASN A 336 -11.27 34.68 9.86
C ASN A 336 -9.99 34.42 9.06
N HIS A 337 -9.06 33.62 9.57
CA HIS A 337 -7.80 33.33 8.89
C HIS A 337 -8.00 32.31 7.76
N SER A 338 -7.27 32.44 6.65
CA SER A 338 -7.42 31.59 5.46
C SER A 338 -7.24 30.10 5.73
N VAL A 339 -6.35 29.73 6.66
CA VAL A 339 -6.23 28.34 7.20
C VAL A 339 -7.57 27.73 7.61
N ILE A 340 -8.51 28.55 8.08
CA ILE A 340 -9.84 28.11 8.52
C ILE A 340 -10.87 28.30 7.40
N THR A 341 -10.89 29.46 6.75
CA THR A 341 -11.95 29.85 5.80
C THR A 341 -11.73 29.36 4.38
N ASP A 342 -10.48 29.18 3.97
CA ASP A 342 -10.09 28.68 2.65
C ASP A 342 -8.89 27.73 2.76
N PRO A 343 -9.13 26.46 3.14
CA PRO A 343 -8.02 25.54 3.34
C PRO A 343 -7.17 25.26 2.09
N GLY A 344 -7.76 25.44 0.89
CA GLY A 344 -7.09 25.24 -0.39
C GLY A 344 -5.95 26.23 -0.63
N TYR A 345 -6.08 27.46 -0.13
CA TYR A 345 -5.07 28.52 -0.25
C TYR A 345 -3.65 28.06 0.12
N LEU A 346 -3.49 27.26 1.19
CA LEU A 346 -2.18 26.78 1.61
C LEU A 346 -1.56 25.77 0.63
N PHE A 347 -2.38 24.94 0.00
CA PHE A 347 -1.90 24.03 -1.04
C PHE A 347 -1.44 24.80 -2.27
N ASP A 348 -2.19 25.82 -2.67
CA ASP A 348 -1.90 26.60 -3.88
C ASP A 348 -0.68 27.52 -3.72
N LYS A 349 -0.54 28.18 -2.56
CA LYS A 349 0.54 29.16 -2.33
C LYS A 349 1.78 28.56 -1.66
N GLY A 350 1.57 27.67 -0.69
CA GLY A 350 2.64 27.09 0.12
C GLY A 350 3.04 25.67 -0.31
N GLY A 351 2.30 25.06 -1.24
CA GLY A 351 2.49 23.68 -1.65
C GLY A 351 2.16 22.67 -0.55
N TYR A 352 2.34 21.39 -0.89
CA TYR A 352 2.03 20.28 0.01
C TYR A 352 2.78 20.33 1.35
N ARG A 353 4.03 20.83 1.38
CA ARG A 353 4.83 20.88 2.61
C ARG A 353 4.21 21.82 3.65
N ALA A 354 3.79 23.02 3.24
CA ALA A 354 3.15 23.99 4.12
C ALA A 354 1.76 23.47 4.59
N ALA A 355 0.96 22.96 3.65
CA ALA A 355 -0.35 22.40 3.97
C ALA A 355 -0.26 21.21 4.93
N ARG A 356 0.73 20.32 4.75
CA ARG A 356 1.00 19.20 5.66
C ARG A 356 1.31 19.69 7.07
N GLN A 357 2.22 20.66 7.21
CA GLN A 357 2.60 21.18 8.52
C GLN A 357 1.38 21.65 9.31
N VAL A 358 0.48 22.39 8.66
CA VAL A 358 -0.72 22.93 9.30
C VAL A 358 -1.78 21.86 9.53
N TYR A 359 -2.24 21.17 8.49
CA TYR A 359 -3.41 20.30 8.57
C TYR A 359 -3.14 18.89 9.09
N LEU A 360 -1.90 18.38 8.97
CA LEU A 360 -1.54 17.02 9.40
C LEU A 360 -0.69 16.98 10.67
N ASP A 361 0.14 18.00 10.91
CA ASP A 361 1.10 17.98 12.02
C ASP A 361 0.63 18.83 13.22
N MET A 362 0.02 19.99 12.98
CA MET A 362 -0.43 20.91 14.04
C MET A 362 -1.89 20.74 14.47
N GLN A 363 -2.72 20.15 13.62
CA GLN A 363 -4.15 20.00 13.87
C GLN A 363 -4.44 18.80 14.78
N ASN A 364 -5.14 19.06 15.88
CA ASN A 364 -5.81 18.08 16.74
C ASN A 364 -7.31 18.43 16.78
N VAL A 365 -8.15 17.49 17.23
CA VAL A 365 -9.60 17.64 17.13
C VAL A 365 -10.28 17.34 18.45
N ARG A 366 -11.19 18.22 18.88
CA ARG A 366 -12.19 17.91 19.91
C ARG A 366 -13.52 17.65 19.21
N ILE A 367 -13.93 16.38 19.18
CA ILE A 367 -15.11 15.92 18.44
C ILE A 367 -16.40 16.42 19.07
N ASN A 368 -17.31 16.95 18.26
CA ASN A 368 -18.69 17.20 18.64
C ASN A 368 -19.42 15.85 18.75
N LEU A 369 -19.68 15.40 19.98
CA LEU A 369 -20.24 14.08 20.24
C LEU A 369 -21.68 13.93 19.74
N SER A 370 -22.45 15.00 19.64
CA SER A 370 -23.83 14.93 19.13
C SER A 370 -23.82 14.58 17.65
N ARG A 371 -23.05 15.34 16.85
CA ARG A 371 -22.89 15.09 15.41
C ARG A 371 -22.18 13.76 15.15
N PHE A 372 -21.13 13.45 15.91
CA PHE A 372 -20.40 12.20 15.72
C PHE A 372 -21.24 10.97 16.10
N ARG A 373 -22.15 11.08 17.07
CA ARG A 373 -23.10 10.01 17.41
C ARG A 373 -23.96 9.63 16.20
N GLU A 374 -24.38 10.59 15.38
CA GLU A 374 -25.17 10.30 14.17
C GLU A 374 -24.40 9.40 13.20
N THR A 375 -23.13 9.73 12.91
CA THR A 375 -22.25 8.87 12.07
C THR A 375 -22.05 7.48 12.68
N MET A 376 -21.95 7.38 14.01
CA MET A 376 -21.78 6.09 14.67
C MET A 376 -23.05 5.25 14.72
N VAL A 377 -24.23 5.87 14.75
CA VAL A 377 -25.52 5.19 14.61
C VAL A 377 -25.67 4.63 13.20
N GLU A 378 -25.30 5.39 12.17
CA GLU A 378 -25.26 4.90 10.78
C GLU A 378 -24.25 3.75 10.62
N ALA A 379 -23.06 3.86 11.21
CA ALA A 379 -22.09 2.77 11.21
C ALA A 379 -22.64 1.51 11.88
N LEU A 380 -23.45 1.66 12.93
CA LEU A 380 -24.06 0.54 13.65
C LEU A 380 -25.14 -0.13 12.80
N SER A 381 -26.03 0.62 12.15
CA SER A 381 -27.09 0.03 11.32
C SER A 381 -26.51 -0.80 10.17
N LEU A 382 -25.44 -0.31 9.52
CA LEU A 382 -24.76 -1.02 8.43
C LEU A 382 -24.17 -2.39 8.84
N VAL A 383 -23.82 -2.58 10.11
CA VAL A 383 -23.21 -3.84 10.59
C VAL A 383 -24.12 -4.67 11.50
N ALA A 384 -25.26 -4.12 11.93
CA ALA A 384 -26.24 -4.80 12.77
C ALA A 384 -27.37 -5.45 11.96
N ASP A 385 -27.72 -4.91 10.78
CA ASP A 385 -28.88 -5.36 9.98
C ASP A 385 -28.61 -6.59 9.10
N LEU A 386 -27.64 -7.43 9.44
CA LEU A 386 -27.24 -8.58 8.60
C LEU A 386 -27.94 -9.90 8.94
N ASP A 387 -28.99 -9.84 9.77
CA ASP A 387 -29.86 -10.97 10.13
C ASP A 387 -31.25 -10.89 9.44
N SER A 388 -31.36 -10.25 8.27
CA SER A 388 -32.60 -10.29 7.45
C SER A 388 -32.50 -11.21 6.24
#